data_AF-A0A0Q6UDX7-F1
#
_entry.id   AF-A0A0Q6UDX7-F1
#
_cell.length_a   1.000
_cell.length_b   1.000
_cell.length_c   1.000
_cell.angle_alpha   90.00
_cell.angle_beta   90.00
_cell.angle_gamma   90.00
#
_symmetry.space_group_name_H-M   'P 1'
#
loop_
_entity.id
_entity.type
_entity.pdbx_description
1 polymer ?
#
loop_
_entity_poly.entity_id
_entity_poly.type
_entity_poly.pdbx_seq_one_letter_code
_entity_poly.pdbx_strand_id
1 'polypeptide(L)' 'MISDSKTASIRTLDRINLRLPGETFDAIDAARGERPGMVSRNTWITEAIQEKLARARAENGLGEGQRRNG' A
#
# COMPACT_ATOMS: atom_id res chain seq x y z
N MET A 1 -37.57 -18.34 18.71
CA MET A 1 -36.29 -18.44 17.96
C MET A 1 -35.78 -17.03 17.76
N ILE A 2 -34.79 -16.60 18.56
CA ILE A 2 -34.19 -15.28 18.43
C ILE A 2 -33.00 -15.46 17.50
N SER A 3 -33.14 -14.97 16.27
CA SER A 3 -32.07 -14.98 15.28
C SER A 3 -30.97 -14.03 15.74
N ASP A 4 -29.85 -14.60 16.17
CA ASP A 4 -28.62 -13.87 16.46
C ASP A 4 -28.09 -13.28 15.15
N SER A 5 -28.53 -12.06 14.82
CA SER A 5 -27.92 -11.26 13.75
C SER A 5 -26.55 -10.83 14.23
N LYS A 6 -25.58 -11.72 14.09
CA LYS A 6 -24.17 -11.42 14.27
C LYS A 6 -23.75 -10.53 13.10
N THR A 7 -23.97 -9.22 13.25
CA THR A 7 -23.39 -8.19 12.38
C THR A 7 -21.87 -8.35 12.48
N ALA A 8 -21.29 -9.06 11.53
CA ALA A 8 -19.85 -9.14 11.38
C ALA A 8 -19.36 -7.70 11.16
N SER A 9 -18.74 -7.12 12.19
CA SER A 9 -18.09 -5.82 12.12
C SER A 9 -17.09 -5.89 10.96
N ILE A 10 -17.43 -5.25 9.85
CA ILE A 10 -16.57 -5.14 8.68
C ILE A 10 -15.36 -4.32 9.12
N ARG A 11 -14.23 -4.98 9.36
CA ARG A 11 -12.95 -4.29 9.40
C ARG A 11 -12.68 -3.83 7.98
N THR A 12 -12.87 -2.54 7.71
CA THR A 12 -12.63 -1.91 6.40
C THR A 12 -11.16 -1.95 5.99
N LEU A 13 -10.25 -2.28 6.91
CA LEU A 13 -8.81 -2.39 6.69
C LEU A 13 -8.29 -3.71 7.26
N ASP A 14 -7.48 -4.39 6.46
CA ASP A 14 -6.74 -5.58 6.88
C ASP A 14 -5.45 -5.21 7.60
N ARG A 15 -5.10 -5.99 8.63
CA ARG A 15 -3.83 -5.86 9.35
C ARG A 15 -2.86 -6.95 8.89
N ILE A 16 -1.64 -6.54 8.55
CA ILE A 16 -0.53 -7.45 8.25
C ILE A 16 0.63 -7.24 9.22
N ASN A 17 1.44 -8.28 9.44
CA ASN A 17 2.73 -8.16 10.11
C ASN A 17 3.83 -8.19 9.05
N LEU A 18 4.62 -7.13 8.97
CA LEU A 18 5.71 -6.98 8.00
C LEU A 18 7.05 -7.21 8.69
N ARG A 19 7.84 -8.15 8.16
CA ARG A 19 9.21 -8.41 8.64
C ARG A 19 10.20 -7.92 7.58
N LEU A 20 11.08 -7.00 7.97
CA LEU A 20 12.13 -6.44 7.13
C LEU A 20 13.42 -6.35 7.94
N PRO A 21 14.59 -6.31 7.28
CA PRO A 21 15.85 -5.94 7.92
C PRO A 21 15.74 -4.58 8.64
N GLY A 22 16.49 -4.41 9.74
CA GLY A 22 16.51 -3.15 10.50
C GLY A 22 16.92 -1.95 9.63
N GLU A 23 17.94 -2.14 8.79
CA GLU A 23 18.41 -1.14 7.82
C GLU A 23 17.31 -0.62 6.89
N THR A 24 16.32 -1.46 6.55
CA THR A 24 15.20 -1.04 5.70
C THR A 24 14.24 -0.13 6.47
N PHE A 25 14.01 -0.40 7.76
CA PHE A 25 13.22 0.51 8.60
C PHE A 25 13.93 1.85 8.82
N ASP A 26 15.25 1.83 8.97
CA ASP A 26 16.06 3.06 9.09
C ASP A 26 15.98 3.91 7.82
N ALA A 27 16.08 3.28 6.64
CA ALA A 27 15.91 3.95 5.36
C ALA A 27 14.50 4.55 5.19
N ILE A 28 13.45 3.83 5.63
CA ILE A 28 12.07 4.34 5.64
C ILE A 28 11.96 5.57 6.55
N ASP A 29 12.56 5.52 7.74
CA ASP A 29 12.50 6.62 8.70
C ASP A 29 13.23 7.87 8.21
N ALA A 30 14.38 7.69 7.56
CA ALA A 30 15.11 8.79 6.92
C ALA A 30 14.29 9.44 5.80
N ALA A 31 13.79 8.64 4.85
CA ALA A 31 12.98 9.14 3.72
C ALA A 31 11.68 9.81 4.16
N ARG A 32 11.10 9.35 5.28
CA ARG A 32 9.93 10.00 5.89
C ARG A 32 10.28 11.35 6.53
N GLY A 33 11.47 11.50 7.11
CA GLY A 33 11.93 12.74 7.74
C GLY A 33 12.15 13.88 6.76
N GLU A 34 12.39 13.57 5.48
CA GLU A 34 12.51 14.57 4.41
C GLU A 34 11.17 15.20 4.02
N ARG A 35 10.04 14.56 4.35
CA ARG A 35 8.71 15.07 4.02
C ARG A 35 8.22 16.08 5.07
N PRO A 36 7.68 17.24 4.64
CA PRO A 36 7.03 18.17 5.54
C PRO A 36 5.70 17.58 6.04
N GLY A 37 5.47 17.69 7.35
CA GLY A 37 4.37 17.03 8.04
C GLY A 37 4.79 15.63 8.49
N MET A 38 4.82 15.40 9.80
CA MET A 38 5.29 14.14 10.39
C MET A 38 4.32 12.99 10.09
N VAL A 39 4.45 12.38 8.92
CA VAL A 39 3.66 11.22 8.50
C VAL A 39 4.09 10.00 9.33
N SER A 40 3.18 9.09 9.67
CA SER A 40 3.53 7.85 10.38
C SER A 40 4.24 6.85 9.45
N ARG A 41 5.00 5.87 9.98
CA ARG A 41 5.57 4.79 9.14
C ARG A 41 4.51 4.07 8.33
N ASN A 42 3.38 3.74 8.95
CA ASN A 42 2.30 3.00 8.28
C ASN A 42 1.71 3.79 7.11
N THR A 43 1.52 5.10 7.32
CA THR A 43 1.02 5.98 6.26
C THR A 43 2.03 6.07 5.12
N TRP A 44 3.30 6.30 5.43
CA TRP A 44 4.36 6.36 4.42
C TRP A 44 4.47 5.05 3.62
N ILE A 45 4.43 3.89 4.30
CA ILE A 45 4.46 2.57 3.65
C ILE A 45 3.23 2.37 2.75
N THR A 46 2.04 2.77 3.23
CA THR A 46 0.80 2.65 2.46
C THR A 46 0.87 3.47 1.18
N GLU A 47 1.32 4.72 1.27
CA GLU A 47 1.48 5.61 0.12
C GLU A 47 2.53 5.09 -0.86
N ALA A 48 3.67 4.61 -0.38
CA ALA A 48 4.72 4.05 -1.23
C ALA A 48 4.24 2.81 -2.00
N ILE A 49 3.47 1.94 -1.36
CA ILE A 49 2.85 0.78 -2.02
C ILE A 49 1.84 1.23 -3.07
N GLN A 50 0.96 2.19 -2.73
CA GLN A 50 -0.01 2.74 -3.69
C GLN A 50 0.66 3.35 -4.91
N GLU A 51 1.72 4.15 -4.71
CA GLU A 51 2.50 4.74 -5.80
C GLU A 51 3.13 3.65 -6.68
N LYS A 52 3.76 2.64 -6.07
CA LYS A 52 4.39 1.54 -6.82
C LYS A 52 3.38 0.75 -7.65
N LEU A 53 2.20 0.47 -7.08
CA LEU A 53 1.11 -0.23 -7.79
C LEU A 53 0.52 0.62 -8.91
N ALA A 54 0.32 1.93 -8.69
CA ALA A 54 -0.16 2.85 -9.71
C ALA A 54 0.83 2.93 -10.88
N ARG A 55 2.13 3.04 -10.58
CA ARG A 55 3.21 3.05 -11.58
C ARG A 55 3.24 1.75 -12.39
N ALA A 56 3.18 0.59 -11.73
CA ALA A 56 3.15 -0.71 -12.40
C ALA A 56 1.92 -0.87 -13.31
N ARG A 57 0.75 -0.37 -12.90
CA ARG A 57 -0.45 -0.35 -13.75
C ARG A 57 -0.28 0.54 -14.98
N ALA A 58 0.32 1.71 -14.82
CA ALA A 58 0.60 2.61 -15.93
C ALA A 58 1.59 1.98 -16.93
N GLU A 59 2.67 1.37 -16.43
CA GLU A 59 3.66 0.64 -17.25
C GLU A 59 3.02 -0.53 -18.02
N ASN A 60 2.16 -1.32 -17.34
CA ASN A 60 1.48 -2.45 -17.97
C ASN A 60 0.41 -2.00 -18.98
N GLY A 61 -0.34 -0.93 -18.69
CA GLY A 61 -1.36 -0.37 -19.59
C GLY A 61 -0.77 0.23 -20.86
N LEU A 62 0.43 0.80 -20.80
CA LEU A 62 1.19 1.26 -21.97
C LEU A 62 1.71 0.08 -22.83
N GLY A 63 1.89 -1.11 -22.23
CA GLY A 63 2.34 -2.32 -22.92
C GLY A 63 1.24 -3.09 -23.69
N GLU A 64 -0.04 -2.85 -23.40
CA GLU A 64 -1.16 -3.51 -24.11
C GLU A 64 -1.62 -2.77 -25.37
N GLY A 65 -1.41 -1.44 -25.43
CA GLY A 65 -1.72 -0.63 -26.61
C GLY A 65 -0.74 -0.80 -27.78
N GLN A 66 0.52 -1.14 -27.50
CA GLN A 66 1.56 -1.29 -28.53
C GLN A 66 1.46 -2.63 -29.30
N ARG A 67 0.83 -3.67 -28.71
CA ARG A 67 0.77 -5.02 -29.30
C ARG A 67 -0.41 -5.26 -30.26
N ARG A 68 -1.31 -4.28 -30.43
CA ARG A 68 -2.52 -4.43 -31.27
C ARG A 68 -2.37 -3.91 -32.71
N ASN A 69 -1.22 -3.31 -33.05
CA ASN A 69 -0.90 -2.89 -34.41
C ASN A 69 0.25 -3.75 -34.95
N GLY A 70 -0.07 -4.96 -35.40
CA GLY A 70 0.84 -5.88 -36.09
C GLY A 70 0.06 -6.70 -37.11
#